data_AF-A0A0G1WB57-F1
#
_entry.id   AF-A0A0G1WB57-F1
#
_cell.length_a   1.000
_cell.length_b   1.000
_cell.length_c   1.000
_cell.angle_alpha   90.00
_cell.angle_beta   90.00
_cell.angle_gamma   90.00
#
_symmetry.space_group_name_H-M   'P 1'
#
loop_
_entity.id
_entity.type
_entity.pdbx_description
1 polymer ?
#
loop_
_entity_poly.entity_id
_entity_poly.type
_entity_poly.pdbx_seq_one_letter_code
_entity_poly.pdbx_strand_id
1 'polypeptide(L)'
;LLLVGIVLAIISPIIATLIQLAVSRRREYLADASAAYLTRYPEGLAKALEKLGKDKEVLEAATNATAHLYVTNPFKGKNFGTWFAGLFNTHPPIGERVKTLRAM
;
A
#
# COMPACT_ATOMS: atom_id res chain seq x y z
N LEU A 1 38.46 -3.87 -2.45
CA LEU A 1 37.46 -2.93 -3.02
C LEU A 1 36.46 -3.61 -3.95
N LEU A 2 36.88 -4.39 -4.94
CA LEU A 2 35.99 -5.04 -5.91
C LEU A 2 34.96 -6.01 -5.29
N LEU A 3 35.37 -6.85 -4.33
CA LEU A 3 34.47 -7.74 -3.56
C LEU A 3 33.40 -6.97 -2.78
N VAL A 4 33.79 -5.88 -2.11
CA VAL A 4 32.86 -5.02 -1.37
C VAL A 4 31.85 -4.37 -2.31
N GLY A 5 32.31 -3.92 -3.49
CA GLY A 5 31.44 -3.38 -4.52
C GLY A 5 30.39 -4.38 -5.03
N ILE A 6 30.78 -5.64 -5.24
CA ILE A 6 29.85 -6.70 -5.65
C ILE A 6 28.80 -6.97 -4.56
N VAL A 7 29.22 -7.08 -3.30
CA VAL A 7 28.29 -7.30 -2.17
C VAL A 7 27.28 -6.15 -2.07
N LEU A 8 27.74 -4.90 -2.15
CA LEU A 8 26.85 -3.73 -2.13
C LEU A 8 25.92 -3.69 -3.35
N ALA A 9 26.39 -4.07 -4.53
CA ALA A 9 25.56 -4.12 -5.74
C ALA A 9 24.41 -5.13 -5.60
N ILE A 10 24.60 -6.24 -4.89
CA ILE A 10 23.55 -7.25 -4.63
C ILE A 10 22.54 -6.76 -3.59
N ILE A 11 23.00 -6.07 -2.55
CA ILE A 11 22.14 -5.60 -1.45
C ILE A 11 21.34 -4.35 -1.83
N SER A 12 21.90 -3.48 -2.67
CA SER A 12 21.30 -2.18 -3.02
C SER A 12 19.86 -2.28 -3.57
N PRO A 13 19.50 -3.21 -4.47
CA PRO A 13 18.12 -3.38 -4.93
C PRO A 13 17.13 -3.72 -3.82
N ILE A 14 17.56 -4.48 -2.81
CA ILE A 14 16.69 -4.85 -1.67
C ILE A 14 16.42 -3.59 -0.82
N ILE A 15 17.45 -2.79 -0.55
CA ILE A 15 17.30 -1.54 0.19
C ILE A 15 16.39 -0.57 -0.60
N ALA A 16 16.62 -0.44 -1.91
CA ALA A 16 15.82 0.44 -2.77
C ALA A 16 14.33 0.06 -2.77
N THR A 17 14.02 -1.24 -2.87
CA THR A 17 12.63 -1.71 -2.81
C THR A 17 11.99 -1.43 -1.46
N LEU A 18 12.71 -1.67 -0.34
CA LEU A 18 12.21 -1.34 1.00
C LEU A 18 11.90 0.15 1.18
N ILE A 19 12.80 1.03 0.70
CA ILE A 19 12.60 2.48 0.74
C ILE A 19 11.36 2.85 -0.11
N GLN A 20 11.26 2.34 -1.33
CA GLN A 20 10.14 2.61 -2.22
C GLN A 20 8.81 2.22 -1.58
N LEU A 21 8.75 1.06 -0.94
CA LEU A 21 7.56 0.56 -0.27
C LEU A 21 7.19 1.42 0.95
N ALA A 22 8.19 1.82 1.75
CA ALA A 22 7.96 2.69 2.91
C ALA A 22 7.43 4.07 2.49
N VAL A 23 8.00 4.67 1.44
CA VAL A 23 7.56 5.96 0.89
C VAL A 23 6.15 5.86 0.32
N SER A 24 5.84 4.78 -0.42
CA SER A 24 4.49 4.54 -0.97
C SER A 24 3.43 4.47 0.14
N ARG A 25 3.68 3.67 1.18
CA ARG A 25 2.74 3.53 2.31
C ARG A 25 2.54 4.84 3.05
N ARG A 26 3.61 5.62 3.28
CA ARG A 26 3.51 6.93 3.94
C ARG A 26 2.69 7.93 3.13
N ARG A 27 2.78 7.88 1.80
CA ARG A 27 1.97 8.72 0.91
C ARG A 27 0.47 8.41 1.04
N GLU A 28 0.10 7.14 1.15
CA GLU A 28 -1.31 6.74 1.34
C GLU A 28 -1.88 7.25 2.68
N TYR A 29 -1.13 7.16 3.79
CA TYR A 29 -1.59 7.73 5.07
C TYR A 29 -1.71 9.25 5.03
N LEU A 30 -0.82 9.95 4.31
CA LEU A 30 -0.94 11.40 4.10
C LEU A 30 -2.15 11.75 3.25
N ALA A 31 -2.49 10.94 2.26
CA ALA A 31 -3.70 11.11 1.45
C ALA A 31 -4.96 10.96 2.31
N ASP A 32 -5.01 9.94 3.18
CA ASP A 32 -6.10 9.73 4.13
C ASP A 32 -6.26 10.91 5.10
N ALA A 33 -5.16 11.35 5.70
CA ALA A 33 -5.16 12.50 6.60
C ALA A 33 -5.61 13.79 5.90
N SER A 34 -5.16 14.01 4.67
CA SER A 34 -5.56 15.17 3.86
C SER A 34 -7.05 15.11 3.51
N ALA A 35 -7.56 13.94 3.13
CA ALA A 35 -8.98 13.74 2.85
C ALA A 35 -9.84 13.96 4.10
N ALA A 36 -9.44 13.43 5.26
CA ALA A 36 -10.11 13.68 6.54
C ALA A 36 -10.08 15.17 6.91
N TYR A 37 -8.95 15.85 6.69
CA TYR A 37 -8.81 17.28 6.96
C TYR A 37 -9.71 18.14 6.05
N LEU A 38 -9.78 17.82 4.76
CA LEU A 38 -10.59 18.55 3.78
C LEU A 38 -12.09 18.30 3.98
N THR A 39 -12.49 17.06 4.23
CA THR A 39 -13.90 16.68 4.38
C THR A 39 -14.44 16.91 5.78
N ARG A 40 -13.56 17.07 6.77
CA ARG A 40 -13.90 17.13 8.21
C ARG A 40 -14.70 15.91 8.68
N TYR A 41 -14.57 14.77 7.99
CA TYR A 41 -15.36 13.58 8.26
C TYR A 41 -14.55 12.27 8.15
N PRO A 42 -13.61 12.03 9.08
CA PRO A 42 -12.75 10.83 9.06
C PRO A 42 -13.55 9.52 9.11
N GLU A 43 -14.66 9.47 9.87
CA GLU A 43 -15.51 8.27 9.96
C GLU A 43 -16.18 7.93 8.62
N GLY A 44 -16.50 8.93 7.78
CA GLY A 44 -17.01 8.69 6.44
C GLY A 44 -16.00 7.96 5.56
N LEU A 45 -14.73 8.39 5.62
CA LEU A 45 -13.64 7.75 4.89
C LEU A 45 -13.35 6.34 5.43
N ALA A 46 -13.39 6.15 6.74
CA ALA A 46 -13.24 4.82 7.37
C ALA A 46 -14.31 3.83 6.88
N LYS A 47 -15.59 4.25 6.85
CA LYS A 47 -16.69 3.43 6.32
C LYS A 47 -16.54 3.13 4.83
N ALA A 48 -16.06 4.08 4.03
CA ALA A 48 -15.78 3.87 2.61
C ALA A 48 -14.69 2.81 2.40
N LEU A 49 -13.61 2.89 3.16
CA LEU A 49 -12.54 1.88 3.14
C LEU A 49 -13.01 0.49 3.58
N GLU A 50 -13.84 0.40 4.62
CA GLU A 50 -14.47 -0.86 5.04
C GLU A 50 -15.35 -1.46 3.94
N LYS A 51 -16.12 -0.62 3.24
CA LYS A 51 -16.93 -1.04 2.09
C LYS A 51 -16.05 -1.61 0.97
N LEU A 52 -14.95 -0.93 0.64
CA LEU A 52 -13.99 -1.39 -0.38
C LEU A 52 -13.26 -2.67 0.03
N GLY A 53 -12.99 -2.86 1.32
CA GLY A 53 -12.36 -4.07 1.86
C GLY A 53 -13.27 -5.30 1.84
N LYS A 54 -14.60 -5.10 1.83
CA LYS A 54 -15.60 -6.17 1.71
C LYS A 54 -15.82 -6.61 0.27
N ASP A 55 -15.51 -5.75 -0.70
CA ASP A 55 -15.59 -6.09 -2.11
C ASP A 55 -14.54 -7.16 -2.46
N LYS A 56 -14.97 -8.22 -3.16
CA LYS A 56 -14.17 -9.38 -3.52
C LYS A 56 -13.83 -9.42 -5.01
N GLU A 57 -14.37 -8.50 -5.81
CA GLU A 57 -14.10 -8.49 -7.25
C GLU A 57 -12.64 -8.15 -7.52
N VAL A 58 -12.03 -8.94 -8.40
CA VAL A 58 -10.71 -8.67 -8.93
C VAL A 58 -10.88 -7.78 -10.15
N LEU A 59 -10.21 -6.63 -10.14
CA LEU A 59 -10.24 -5.72 -11.28
C LEU A 59 -9.41 -6.30 -12.43
N GLU A 60 -10.08 -6.82 -13.46
CA GLU A 60 -9.42 -7.43 -14.63
C GLU A 60 -8.56 -6.44 -15.42
N ALA A 61 -8.94 -5.16 -15.42
CA ALA A 61 -8.21 -4.09 -16.10
C ALA A 61 -6.97 -3.58 -15.32
N ALA A 62 -6.78 -4.02 -14.07
CA ALA A 62 -5.68 -3.53 -13.26
C ALA A 62 -4.35 -4.21 -13.62
N THR A 63 -3.29 -3.40 -13.76
CA THR A 63 -1.93 -3.84 -14.02
C THR A 63 -1.00 -3.34 -12.92
N ASN A 64 0.19 -3.94 -12.76
CA ASN A 64 1.16 -3.45 -11.77
C ASN A 64 1.54 -1.98 -12.02
N ALA A 65 1.54 -1.57 -13.29
CA ALA A 65 1.79 -0.18 -13.68
C ALA A 65 0.65 0.76 -13.25
N THR A 66 -0.60 0.30 -13.23
CA THR A 66 -1.77 1.13 -12.85
C THR A 66 -2.22 0.96 -11.41
N ALA A 67 -1.66 0.00 -10.66
CA ALA A 67 -2.08 -0.33 -9.30
C ALA A 67 -2.01 0.84 -8.29
N HIS A 68 -1.11 1.80 -8.51
CA HIS A 68 -0.97 2.99 -7.67
C HIS A 68 -2.05 4.05 -7.91
N LEU A 69 -2.86 3.92 -8.97
CA LEU A 69 -3.99 4.81 -9.28
C LEU A 69 -5.28 4.40 -8.55
N TYR A 70 -5.32 3.20 -7.98
CA TYR A 70 -6.48 2.67 -7.27
C TYR A 70 -6.41 3.00 -5.77
N VAL A 71 -7.58 3.23 -5.15
CA VAL A 71 -7.71 3.57 -3.72
C VAL A 71 -7.32 2.41 -2.80
N THR A 72 -7.52 1.19 -3.27
CA THR A 72 -7.15 -0.05 -2.58
C THR A 72 -6.41 -0.96 -3.55
N ASN A 73 -5.67 -1.95 -3.02
CA ASN A 73 -4.97 -2.89 -3.89
C ASN A 73 -5.97 -3.63 -4.81
N PRO A 74 -5.85 -3.47 -6.15
CA PRO A 74 -6.77 -4.09 -7.10
C PRO A 74 -6.55 -5.61 -7.24
N PHE A 75 -5.40 -6.13 -6.81
CA PHE A 75 -5.06 -7.55 -6.83
C PHE A 75 -5.55 -8.26 -5.56
N LYS A 76 -6.87 -8.40 -5.43
CA LYS A 76 -7.49 -9.15 -4.33
C LYS A 76 -7.26 -10.66 -4.54
N GLY A 77 -6.91 -11.39 -3.49
CA GLY A 77 -6.84 -12.86 -3.52
C GLY A 77 -5.52 -13.51 -3.96
N LYS A 78 -4.51 -12.77 -4.45
CA LYS A 78 -3.14 -13.32 -4.67
C LYS A 78 -2.29 -13.44 -3.39
N ASN A 79 -2.95 -13.65 -2.24
CA ASN A 79 -2.34 -13.79 -0.92
C ASN A 79 -2.36 -15.24 -0.39
N PHE A 80 -2.45 -16.24 -1.26
CA PHE A 80 -2.15 -17.62 -0.86
C PHE A 80 -0.70 -17.96 -1.24
N GLY A 81 0.22 -17.82 -0.27
CA GLY A 81 1.39 -18.71 -0.23
C GLY A 81 2.79 -18.10 -0.20
N THR A 82 2.99 -16.79 -0.35
CA THR A 82 4.38 -16.25 -0.34
C THR A 82 4.52 -15.02 0.52
N TRP A 83 5.35 -15.10 1.56
CA TRP A 83 5.78 -13.99 2.41
C TRP A 83 6.30 -12.78 1.59
N PHE A 84 6.76 -13.03 0.35
CA PHE A 84 7.18 -12.04 -0.63
C PHE A 84 6.05 -11.24 -1.32
N ALA A 85 4.83 -11.77 -1.42
CA ALA A 85 3.72 -11.07 -2.10
C ALA A 85 3.26 -9.82 -1.32
N GLY A 86 3.35 -9.86 0.02
CA GLY A 86 3.07 -8.72 0.89
C GLY A 86 4.13 -7.62 0.80
N LEU A 87 5.35 -7.94 0.37
CA LEU A 87 6.42 -6.96 0.20
C LEU A 87 6.12 -6.03 -0.97
N PHE A 88 5.62 -6.51 -2.11
CA PHE A 88 5.29 -5.66 -3.27
C PHE A 88 3.94 -4.94 -3.17
N ASN A 89 3.26 -5.05 -2.04
CA ASN A 89 2.01 -4.36 -1.80
C ASN A 89 2.29 -2.87 -1.56
N THR A 90 2.02 -2.04 -2.57
CA THR A 90 2.23 -0.59 -2.53
C THR A 90 1.25 0.14 -1.61
N HIS A 91 0.19 -0.55 -1.18
CA HIS A 91 -0.87 -0.05 -0.32
C HIS A 91 -0.80 -0.62 1.10
N PRO A 92 -0.98 0.21 2.15
CA PRO A 92 -1.10 -0.30 3.50
C PRO A 92 -2.42 -1.09 3.69
N PRO A 93 -2.47 -2.07 4.61
CA PRO A 93 -3.69 -2.80 4.91
C PRO A 93 -4.86 -1.87 5.27
N ILE A 94 -6.05 -2.16 4.73
CA ILE A 94 -7.26 -1.36 4.98
C ILE A 94 -7.54 -1.22 6.47
N GLY A 95 -7.38 -2.29 7.25
CA GLY A 95 -7.63 -2.26 8.70
C GLY A 95 -6.74 -1.24 9.45
N GLU A 96 -5.49 -1.09 9.04
CA GLU A 96 -4.59 -0.09 9.64
C GLU A 96 -5.02 1.34 9.28
N ARG A 97 -5.42 1.58 8.03
CA ARG A 97 -5.93 2.87 7.58
C ARG A 97 -7.21 3.28 8.33
N VAL A 98 -8.16 2.33 8.46
CA VAL A 98 -9.41 2.53 9.21
C VAL A 98 -9.12 2.87 10.67
N LYS A 99 -8.18 2.15 11.30
CA LYS A 99 -7.77 2.44 12.68
C LYS A 99 -7.19 3.85 12.81
N THR A 100 -6.31 4.26 11.90
CA THR A 100 -5.70 5.60 11.91
C THR A 100 -6.75 6.69 11.72
N LEU A 101 -7.70 6.52 10.79
CA LEU A 101 -8.77 7.48 10.55
C LEU A 101 -9.71 7.64 11.76
N ARG A 102 -10.07 6.53 12.41
CA ARG A 102 -10.90 6.58 13.62
C ARG A 102 -10.21 7.15 14.86
N ALA A 103 -8.89 7.30 14.80
CA ALA A 103 -8.09 7.92 15.86
C ALA A 103 -7.85 9.42 15.63
N MET A 104 -8.32 9.99 14.52
CA MET A 104 -8.29 11.44 14.22
C MET A 104 -9.50 12.15 14.85
#